data_AF-A0A1F6KAV0-F1
#
_entry.id   AF-A0A1F6KAV0-F1
#
_cell.length_a   1.000
_cell.length_b   1.000
_cell.length_c   1.000
_cell.angle_alpha   90.00
_cell.angle_beta   90.00
_cell.angle_gamma   90.00
#
_symmetry.space_group_name_H-M   'P 1'
#
loop_
_entity.id
_entity.type
_entity.pdbx_description
1 polymer ?
#
loop_
_entity_poly.entity_id
_entity_poly.type
_entity_poly.pdbx_seq_one_letter_code
_entity_poly.pdbx_strand_id
1 'polypeptide(L)'
;MAVAVLERESSYRHPEFISGSNKMLNQVQHDNKELTFLERNLQEEIDHLRNNWQKEKLPKNWVDLPGVGFMLGYQMGFLDSPKLKDLSLERKKELWISLTEYSLRSWIGEYLVQDPVLPGLLRFRFENGRYILKDPLHGAGFNLAETLSKKERNGVVYDTYVNKIAPFFKIGRLAVVNSTHGDGLPDEDGVMIKYPESRLTVLKMQENGEDIPTYTICNDFDYQEHGELMTRLYTLSGQKDPHLTKDSSPEDFMANPALFDGSTVTQIEDIVEIMAKIRAKKNTRRIYRDKTIDDVLAAAKDWNKLWDYDDATKTFINQWVDYSRSLKDWSYKNVKEALAATILRLSRYVLRKEEEKKIRTLYPELPQNVIPFDPRLMDGYSFGGALRNVAKIPGCAGGGTKDKRSFAYQFNRAFKTILGGDDDGEWFECVCGWKADGPIGDGACQKCGLTKKKAEEEGMPVCK
;
A
#
# COMPACT_ATOMS: atom_id res chain seq x y z
N MET A 1 -5.28 -3.48 54.56
CA MET A 1 -4.73 -4.81 54.90
C MET A 1 -5.38 -5.80 53.97
N ALA A 2 -4.73 -6.23 52.90
CA ALA A 2 -3.67 -7.24 52.88
C ALA A 2 -4.20 -8.67 53.18
N VAL A 3 -4.21 -9.47 52.10
CA VAL A 3 -3.76 -10.89 51.99
C VAL A 3 -4.47 -11.99 52.78
N ALA A 4 -5.05 -12.95 52.04
CA ALA A 4 -4.78 -14.41 52.10
C ALA A 4 -5.57 -15.10 50.97
N VAL A 5 -4.93 -15.56 49.88
CA VAL A 5 -4.28 -16.88 49.70
C VAL A 5 -5.32 -18.02 49.64
N LEU A 6 -5.54 -18.51 48.42
CA LEU A 6 -5.86 -19.92 48.16
C LEU A 6 -4.93 -20.41 47.06
N GLU A 7 -3.83 -21.01 47.50
CA GLU A 7 -3.08 -22.00 46.75
C GLU A 7 -3.96 -23.23 46.52
N ARG A 8 -4.13 -23.64 45.26
CA ARG A 8 -4.29 -25.04 44.87
C ARG A 8 -3.69 -25.24 43.47
N GLU A 9 -2.48 -25.79 43.50
CA GLU A 9 -1.97 -26.86 42.63
C GLU A 9 -2.09 -26.63 41.11
N SER A 10 -1.05 -26.23 40.36
CA SER A 10 0.26 -26.86 40.18
C SER A 10 0.25 -28.32 39.70
N SER A 11 -0.45 -28.62 38.60
CA SER A 11 -0.17 -29.85 37.83
C SER A 11 -0.67 -29.79 36.38
N TYR A 12 -0.15 -28.87 35.57
CA TYR A 12 -0.13 -29.03 34.11
C TYR A 12 1.17 -28.43 33.54
N ARG A 13 2.31 -28.88 34.08
CA ARG A 13 3.57 -28.80 33.34
C ARG A 13 3.60 -30.01 32.42
N HIS A 14 3.29 -29.80 31.14
CA HIS A 14 3.54 -30.81 30.11
C HIS A 14 5.04 -31.18 30.15
N PRO A 15 5.41 -32.42 30.51
CA PRO A 15 6.82 -32.83 30.57
C PRO A 15 7.51 -32.82 29.20
N GLU A 16 6.73 -32.74 28.12
CA GLU A 16 7.23 -32.78 26.74
C GLU A 16 7.91 -31.47 26.27
N PHE A 17 7.68 -30.34 26.95
CA PHE A 17 8.31 -29.07 26.57
C PHE A 17 9.71 -28.85 27.17
N ILE A 18 10.03 -29.54 28.27
CA ILE A 18 11.34 -29.40 28.94
C ILE A 18 12.40 -30.28 28.27
N SER A 19 12.03 -31.44 27.71
CA SER A 19 12.92 -32.19 26.81
C SER A 19 13.00 -31.58 25.41
N GLY A 20 12.01 -30.77 25.02
CA GLY A 20 11.99 -30.00 23.79
C GLY A 20 12.88 -28.76 23.80
N SER A 21 13.18 -28.19 24.97
CA SER A 21 13.98 -26.96 25.09
C SER A 21 15.45 -27.19 24.69
N ASN A 22 16.03 -28.33 25.05
CA ASN A 22 17.39 -28.70 24.62
C ASN A 22 17.47 -29.12 23.15
N LYS A 23 16.36 -29.58 22.55
CA LYS A 23 16.28 -29.80 21.09
C LYS A 23 16.06 -28.48 20.33
N MET A 24 15.26 -27.56 20.85
CA MET A 24 15.09 -26.21 20.27
C MET A 24 16.38 -25.39 20.34
N LEU A 25 17.13 -25.48 21.46
CA LEU A 25 18.43 -24.80 21.60
C LEU A 25 19.51 -25.37 20.66
N ASN A 26 19.50 -26.68 20.40
CA ASN A 26 20.44 -27.30 19.44
C ASN A 26 20.01 -27.14 17.97
N GLN A 27 18.77 -26.68 17.70
CA GLN A 27 18.34 -26.31 16.35
C GLN A 27 18.75 -24.87 15.97
N VAL A 28 19.32 -24.11 16.91
CA VAL A 28 19.90 -22.78 16.66
C VAL A 28 21.23 -22.88 15.92
N GLN A 29 21.86 -24.07 15.87
CA GLN A 29 23.03 -24.35 15.02
C GLN A 29 22.68 -24.71 13.56
N HIS A 30 21.48 -24.38 13.08
CA HIS A 30 21.28 -24.13 11.65
C HIS A 30 21.84 -22.74 11.28
N ASP A 31 23.12 -22.54 11.61
CA ASP A 31 23.89 -21.34 11.34
C ASP A 31 24.29 -21.27 9.85
N ASN A 32 24.31 -20.03 9.35
CA ASN A 32 24.93 -19.51 8.12
C ASN A 32 24.24 -19.61 6.76
N LYS A 33 23.12 -20.31 6.56
CA LYS A 33 22.44 -20.29 5.23
C LYS A 33 21.24 -19.35 5.14
N GLU A 34 20.50 -19.13 6.23
CA GLU A 34 19.25 -18.36 6.18
C GLU A 34 19.42 -16.83 6.29
N LEU A 35 20.60 -16.34 6.70
CA LEU A 35 20.93 -14.90 6.71
C LEU A 35 21.59 -14.42 5.40
N THR A 36 21.91 -15.32 4.47
CA THR A 36 22.64 -14.97 3.23
C THR A 36 21.92 -13.95 2.35
N PHE A 37 20.60 -13.80 2.45
CA PHE A 37 19.86 -12.80 1.66
C PHE A 37 19.93 -11.39 2.25
N LEU A 38 20.28 -11.25 3.55
CA LEU A 38 20.55 -9.95 4.17
C LEU A 38 21.87 -9.37 3.66
N GLU A 39 22.84 -10.25 3.38
CA GLU A 39 24.19 -9.88 2.95
C GLU A 39 24.31 -9.67 1.44
N ARG A 40 23.46 -10.35 0.64
CA ARG A 40 23.44 -10.22 -0.82
C ARG A 40 23.11 -8.80 -1.26
N ASN A 41 23.84 -8.29 -2.25
CA ASN A 41 23.42 -7.10 -2.98
C ASN A 41 22.24 -7.43 -3.93
N LEU A 42 21.62 -6.42 -4.53
CA LEU A 42 20.44 -6.65 -5.35
C LEU A 42 20.72 -7.49 -6.61
N GLN A 43 21.88 -7.34 -7.25
CA GLN A 43 22.25 -8.13 -8.42
C GLN A 43 22.38 -9.61 -8.06
N GLU A 44 23.09 -9.91 -6.96
CA GLU A 44 23.26 -11.27 -6.45
C GLU A 44 21.91 -11.89 -6.07
N GLU A 45 20.98 -11.10 -5.53
CA GLU A 45 19.64 -11.60 -5.22
C GLU A 45 18.84 -11.92 -6.49
N ILE A 46 18.88 -11.05 -7.51
CA ILE A 46 18.25 -11.31 -8.80
C ILE A 46 18.78 -12.63 -9.39
N ASP A 47 20.09 -12.82 -9.39
CA ASP A 47 20.72 -14.03 -9.93
C ASP A 47 20.40 -15.27 -9.08
N HIS A 48 20.31 -15.14 -7.74
CA HIS A 48 19.84 -16.22 -6.87
C HIS A 48 18.41 -16.64 -7.22
N LEU A 49 17.49 -15.68 -7.34
CA LEU A 49 16.08 -15.95 -7.65
C LEU A 49 15.93 -16.58 -9.04
N ARG A 50 16.65 -16.08 -10.06
CA ARG A 50 16.66 -16.68 -11.41
C ARG A 50 17.11 -18.14 -11.39
N ASN A 51 18.18 -18.45 -10.64
CA ASN A 51 18.80 -19.78 -10.64
C ASN A 51 18.11 -20.76 -9.68
N ASN A 52 17.39 -20.27 -8.67
CA ASN A 52 16.86 -21.11 -7.59
C ASN A 52 15.35 -20.96 -7.36
N TRP A 53 14.58 -20.32 -8.26
CA TRP A 53 13.15 -20.09 -8.09
C TRP A 53 12.36 -21.36 -7.70
N GLN A 54 12.68 -22.51 -8.28
CA GLN A 54 12.04 -23.79 -7.94
C GLN A 54 12.32 -24.21 -6.49
N LYS A 55 13.58 -24.10 -6.05
CA LYS A 55 13.99 -24.42 -4.67
C LYS A 55 13.36 -23.45 -3.67
N GLU A 56 13.20 -22.19 -4.08
CA GLU A 56 12.53 -21.15 -3.30
C GLU A 56 10.99 -21.27 -3.31
N LYS A 57 10.44 -22.27 -4.02
CA LYS A 57 9.00 -22.50 -4.20
C LYS A 57 8.26 -21.32 -4.85
N LEU A 58 8.96 -20.53 -5.66
CA LEU A 58 8.38 -19.44 -6.45
C LEU A 58 7.71 -20.00 -7.72
N PRO A 59 6.78 -19.26 -8.34
CA PRO A 59 6.34 -19.57 -9.70
C PRO A 59 7.43 -19.18 -10.71
N LYS A 60 7.39 -19.77 -11.92
CA LYS A 60 8.36 -19.48 -13.00
C LYS A 60 8.37 -17.99 -13.37
N ASN A 61 7.22 -17.34 -13.29
CA ASN A 61 7.01 -15.92 -13.59
C ASN A 61 6.99 -15.03 -12.33
N TRP A 62 7.80 -15.35 -11.32
CA TRP A 62 7.86 -14.60 -10.05
C TRP A 62 8.04 -13.09 -10.20
N VAL A 63 8.61 -12.64 -11.33
CA VAL A 63 8.80 -11.22 -11.70
C VAL A 63 7.49 -10.45 -11.86
N ASP A 64 6.36 -11.14 -12.02
CA ASP A 64 5.04 -10.52 -12.16
C ASP A 64 4.35 -10.25 -10.82
N LEU A 65 4.86 -10.85 -9.73
CA LEU A 65 4.36 -10.66 -8.36
C LEU A 65 2.82 -10.73 -8.23
N PRO A 66 2.20 -11.85 -8.60
CA PRO A 66 0.74 -11.94 -8.61
C PRO A 66 0.15 -11.76 -7.21
N GLY A 67 -0.75 -10.79 -7.07
CA GLY A 67 -1.57 -10.60 -5.88
C GLY A 67 -0.87 -10.00 -4.67
N VAL A 68 0.33 -9.41 -4.79
CA VAL A 68 1.11 -8.92 -3.63
C VAL A 68 0.67 -7.57 -3.05
N GLY A 69 -0.43 -6.99 -3.55
CA GLY A 69 -0.90 -5.66 -3.12
C GLY A 69 0.02 -4.50 -3.49
N PHE A 70 1.14 -4.76 -4.19
CA PHE A 70 1.97 -3.72 -4.80
C PHE A 70 1.55 -3.56 -6.26
N MET A 71 1.22 -2.34 -6.67
CA MET A 71 0.75 -2.05 -8.04
C MET A 71 1.93 -2.03 -9.03
N LEU A 72 2.54 -3.18 -9.29
CA LEU A 72 3.69 -3.30 -10.18
C LEU A 72 3.34 -2.81 -11.60
N GLY A 73 2.16 -3.17 -12.11
CA GLY A 73 1.68 -2.71 -13.41
C GLY A 73 1.61 -1.19 -13.52
N TYR A 74 1.17 -0.50 -12.47
CA TYR A 74 1.17 0.96 -12.38
C TYR A 74 2.59 1.54 -12.46
N GLN A 75 3.52 1.01 -11.66
CA GLN A 75 4.91 1.50 -11.66
C GLN A 75 5.55 1.32 -13.03
N MET A 76 5.32 0.18 -13.66
CA MET A 76 5.87 -0.11 -14.97
C MET A 76 5.21 0.71 -16.07
N GLY A 77 3.88 0.89 -16.03
CA GLY A 77 3.16 1.71 -17.01
C GLY A 77 3.48 3.20 -16.92
N PHE A 78 3.89 3.70 -15.74
CA PHE A 78 4.36 5.09 -15.61
C PHE A 78 5.54 5.39 -16.55
N LEU A 79 6.41 4.40 -16.83
CA LEU A 79 7.54 4.55 -17.75
C LEU A 79 7.11 4.91 -19.17
N ASP A 80 5.96 4.39 -19.60
CA ASP A 80 5.40 4.57 -20.94
C ASP A 80 4.43 5.77 -21.02
N SER A 81 4.27 6.52 -19.93
CA SER A 81 3.35 7.65 -19.88
C SER A 81 3.69 8.70 -20.94
N PRO A 82 2.70 9.17 -21.74
CA PRO A 82 2.89 10.27 -22.68
C PRO A 82 3.45 11.53 -22.01
N LYS A 83 3.16 11.74 -20.72
CA LYS A 83 3.65 12.88 -19.93
C LYS A 83 5.17 12.84 -19.70
N LEU A 84 5.80 11.67 -19.82
CA LEU A 84 7.25 11.51 -19.71
C LEU A 84 7.95 11.56 -21.07
N LYS A 85 7.23 11.59 -22.20
CA LYS A 85 7.80 11.39 -23.55
C LYS A 85 8.96 12.34 -23.83
N ASP A 86 8.80 13.62 -23.52
CA ASP A 86 9.75 14.69 -23.86
C ASP A 86 10.86 14.92 -22.81
N LEU A 87 10.87 14.14 -21.72
CA LEU A 87 11.91 14.24 -20.70
C LEU A 87 13.19 13.51 -21.13
N SER A 88 14.35 13.97 -20.66
CA SER A 88 15.60 13.22 -20.81
C SER A 88 15.53 11.88 -20.07
N LEU A 89 16.25 10.86 -20.55
CA LEU A 89 16.29 9.54 -19.90
C LEU A 89 16.63 9.64 -18.41
N GLU A 90 17.62 10.45 -18.05
CA GLU A 90 18.03 10.64 -16.66
C GLU A 90 16.94 11.31 -15.81
N ARG A 91 16.19 12.25 -16.39
CA ARG A 91 15.05 12.83 -15.67
C ARG A 91 13.94 11.80 -15.49
N LYS A 92 13.61 11.00 -16.50
CA LYS A 92 12.61 9.91 -16.39
C LYS A 92 13.00 8.91 -15.31
N LYS A 93 14.27 8.48 -15.30
CA LYS A 93 14.83 7.58 -14.29
C LYS A 93 14.64 8.13 -12.88
N GLU A 94 15.09 9.34 -12.60
CA GLU A 94 14.97 9.90 -11.25
C GLU A 94 13.52 10.10 -10.81
N LEU A 95 12.62 10.47 -11.73
CA LEU A 95 11.19 10.58 -11.41
C LEU A 95 10.58 9.22 -11.07
N TRP A 96 10.85 8.20 -11.88
CA TRP A 96 10.37 6.85 -11.65
C TRP A 96 10.93 6.27 -10.35
N ILE A 97 12.23 6.44 -10.09
CA ILE A 97 12.89 5.97 -8.87
C ILE A 97 12.25 6.61 -7.63
N SER A 98 12.04 7.93 -7.65
CA SER A 98 11.43 8.65 -6.52
C SER A 98 9.99 8.19 -6.24
N LEU A 99 9.18 8.02 -7.29
CA LEU A 99 7.80 7.53 -7.18
C LEU A 99 7.75 6.10 -6.64
N THR A 100 8.58 5.22 -7.17
CA THR A 100 8.61 3.81 -6.77
C THR A 100 9.22 3.64 -5.37
N GLU A 101 10.20 4.44 -4.96
CA GLU A 101 10.74 4.43 -3.59
C GLU A 101 9.63 4.75 -2.57
N TYR A 102 8.87 5.81 -2.82
CA TYR A 102 7.73 6.16 -1.97
C TYR A 102 6.66 5.06 -1.96
N SER A 103 6.39 4.46 -3.13
CA SER A 103 5.41 3.39 -3.26
C SER A 103 5.84 2.14 -2.49
N LEU A 104 7.14 1.80 -2.49
CA LEU A 104 7.69 0.70 -1.69
C LEU A 104 7.52 0.97 -0.21
N ARG A 105 7.88 2.18 0.25
CA ARG A 105 7.69 2.58 1.65
C ARG A 105 6.22 2.50 2.04
N SER A 106 5.32 3.05 1.23
CA SER A 106 3.87 3.04 1.48
C SER A 106 3.32 1.62 1.56
N TRP A 107 3.73 0.75 0.63
CA TRP A 107 3.31 -0.64 0.59
C TRP A 107 3.80 -1.43 1.81
N ILE A 108 5.02 -1.17 2.32
CA ILE A 108 5.50 -1.83 3.54
C ILE A 108 4.56 -1.50 4.73
N GLY A 109 4.32 -0.21 4.99
CA GLY A 109 3.48 0.24 6.10
C GLY A 109 2.04 -0.22 5.94
N GLU A 110 1.42 0.02 4.78
CA GLU A 110 0.03 -0.35 4.51
C GLU A 110 -0.20 -1.86 4.54
N TYR A 111 0.72 -2.62 3.94
CA TYR A 111 0.40 -3.98 3.51
C TYR A 111 1.18 -5.04 4.26
N LEU A 112 2.47 -4.83 4.53
CA LEU A 112 3.28 -5.80 5.28
C LEU A 112 3.13 -5.64 6.80
N VAL A 113 3.18 -4.41 7.29
CA VAL A 113 3.11 -4.07 8.72
C VAL A 113 1.66 -3.81 9.17
N GLN A 114 0.82 -3.33 8.26
CA GLN A 114 -0.57 -2.93 8.53
C GLN A 114 -0.64 -1.84 9.60
N ASP A 115 0.19 -0.81 9.41
CA ASP A 115 0.26 0.32 10.31
C ASP A 115 -1.10 1.02 10.41
N PRO A 116 -1.50 1.44 11.62
CA PRO A 116 -2.80 2.08 11.81
C PRO A 116 -2.85 3.51 11.23
N VAL A 117 -1.69 4.10 10.92
CA VAL A 117 -1.57 5.44 10.33
C VAL A 117 -0.58 5.38 9.18
N LEU A 118 -1.02 5.80 8.00
CA LEU A 118 -0.20 5.87 6.79
C LEU A 118 0.15 7.34 6.49
N PRO A 119 1.43 7.68 6.44
CA PRO A 119 1.88 9.03 6.09
C PRO A 119 1.69 9.32 4.60
N GLY A 120 1.36 10.55 4.28
CA GLY A 120 1.47 11.10 2.93
C GLY A 120 1.84 12.57 2.96
N LEU A 121 2.17 13.12 1.80
CA LEU A 121 2.61 14.50 1.67
C LEU A 121 1.97 15.14 0.45
N LEU A 122 1.31 16.27 0.64
CA LEU A 122 0.91 17.17 -0.45
C LEU A 122 1.69 18.46 -0.31
N ARG A 123 1.83 19.20 -1.42
CA ARG A 123 2.40 20.53 -1.45
C ARG A 123 1.38 21.55 -1.91
N PHE A 124 1.35 22.68 -1.23
CA PHE A 124 0.54 23.83 -1.55
C PHE A 124 1.35 24.82 -2.38
N ARG A 125 0.77 25.27 -3.49
CA ARG A 125 1.33 26.35 -4.30
C ARG A 125 0.22 27.30 -4.73
N PHE A 126 0.52 28.60 -4.73
CA PHE A 126 -0.32 29.60 -5.38
C PHE A 126 0.27 29.93 -6.74
N GLU A 127 -0.40 29.53 -7.82
CA GLU A 127 0.06 29.68 -9.19
C GLU A 127 -1.08 30.19 -10.06
N ASN A 128 -0.81 31.16 -10.95
CA ASN A 128 -1.80 31.73 -11.88
C ASN A 128 -3.11 32.20 -11.21
N GLY A 129 -3.01 32.79 -10.01
CA GLY A 129 -4.16 33.32 -9.27
C GLY A 129 -5.03 32.25 -8.60
N ARG A 130 -4.59 30.99 -8.53
CA ARG A 130 -5.32 29.89 -7.92
C ARG A 130 -4.45 29.08 -6.98
N TYR A 131 -5.09 28.47 -5.98
CA TYR A 131 -4.46 27.51 -5.08
C TYR A 131 -4.40 26.14 -5.75
N ILE A 132 -3.22 25.54 -5.75
CA ILE A 132 -2.92 24.24 -6.36
C ILE A 132 -2.35 23.32 -5.30
N LEU A 133 -2.92 22.12 -5.21
CA LEU A 133 -2.34 21.00 -4.48
C LEU A 133 -1.46 20.22 -5.45
N LYS A 134 -0.22 19.98 -5.06
CA LYS A 134 0.76 19.19 -5.79
C LYS A 134 1.03 17.91 -5.05
N ASP A 135 1.01 16.79 -5.77
CA ASP A 135 1.56 15.55 -5.26
C ASP A 135 3.08 15.56 -5.57
N PRO A 136 3.95 15.67 -4.54
CA PRO A 136 5.40 15.68 -4.74
C PRO A 136 5.94 14.34 -5.26
N LEU A 137 5.15 13.27 -5.22
CA LEU A 137 5.59 11.90 -5.47
C LEU A 137 5.55 11.55 -6.94
N HIS A 138 4.67 12.18 -7.73
CA HIS A 138 4.59 11.92 -9.17
C HIS A 138 5.67 12.64 -9.98
N GLY A 139 6.47 13.53 -9.42
CA GLY A 139 7.58 14.19 -10.11
C GLY A 139 7.76 15.64 -9.71
N ALA A 140 7.86 16.59 -10.65
CA ALA A 140 8.08 18.02 -10.35
C ALA A 140 6.89 18.72 -9.63
N GLY A 141 6.11 17.99 -8.83
CA GLY A 141 4.87 18.41 -8.20
C GLY A 141 3.73 18.41 -9.21
N PHE A 142 3.27 17.22 -9.61
CA PHE A 142 2.09 17.12 -10.47
C PHE A 142 0.92 17.79 -9.78
N ASN A 143 0.18 18.60 -10.52
CA ASN A 143 -1.05 19.17 -10.03
C ASN A 143 -2.02 18.02 -9.74
N LEU A 144 -2.47 17.89 -8.49
CA LEU A 144 -3.40 16.85 -8.05
C LEU A 144 -4.68 16.87 -8.92
N ALA A 145 -5.10 18.04 -9.40
CA ALA A 145 -6.23 18.17 -10.31
C ALA A 145 -6.03 17.42 -11.65
N GLU A 146 -4.80 17.15 -12.06
CA GLU A 146 -4.48 16.41 -13.29
C GLU A 146 -4.39 14.90 -13.07
N THR A 147 -4.36 14.45 -11.82
CA THR A 147 -4.34 13.04 -11.44
C THR A 147 -5.72 12.55 -10.99
N LEU A 148 -6.63 13.46 -10.65
CA LEU A 148 -8.01 13.17 -10.31
C LEU A 148 -8.91 13.23 -11.54
N SER A 149 -9.65 12.15 -11.80
CA SER A 149 -10.64 12.14 -12.88
C SER A 149 -11.83 13.04 -12.53
N LYS A 150 -12.29 13.81 -13.52
CA LYS A 150 -13.53 14.60 -13.43
C LYS A 150 -14.77 13.76 -13.69
N LYS A 151 -14.61 12.52 -14.17
CA LYS A 151 -15.70 11.59 -14.49
C LYS A 151 -15.81 10.49 -13.44
N GLU A 152 -14.68 9.95 -12.99
CA GLU A 152 -14.66 8.93 -11.92
C GLU A 152 -15.37 9.50 -10.69
N ARG A 153 -16.24 8.69 -10.07
CA ARG A 153 -16.93 9.05 -8.82
C ARG A 153 -17.77 10.32 -8.94
N ASN A 154 -18.41 10.53 -10.09
CA ASN A 154 -19.20 11.73 -10.41
C ASN A 154 -18.42 13.05 -10.27
N GLY A 155 -17.08 13.01 -10.27
CA GLY A 155 -16.23 14.18 -10.04
C GLY A 155 -16.20 14.67 -8.59
N VAL A 156 -16.83 13.96 -7.63
CA VAL A 156 -16.91 14.41 -6.23
C VAL A 156 -15.55 14.53 -5.56
N VAL A 157 -14.62 13.61 -5.89
CA VAL A 157 -13.25 13.63 -5.35
C VAL A 157 -12.48 14.83 -5.87
N TYR A 158 -12.60 15.11 -7.18
CA TYR A 158 -12.02 16.30 -7.79
C TYR A 158 -12.55 17.57 -7.11
N ASP A 159 -13.88 17.71 -6.99
CA ASP A 159 -14.50 18.88 -6.38
C ASP A 159 -14.04 19.09 -4.92
N THR A 160 -14.00 18.00 -4.15
CA THR A 160 -13.58 18.01 -2.75
C THR A 160 -12.15 18.52 -2.59
N TYR A 161 -11.18 17.93 -3.30
CA TYR A 161 -9.78 18.32 -3.16
C TYR A 161 -9.47 19.68 -3.79
N VAL A 162 -9.98 19.93 -5.00
CA VAL A 162 -9.59 21.10 -5.81
C VAL A 162 -10.43 22.34 -5.47
N ASN A 163 -11.74 22.19 -5.26
CA ASN A 163 -12.63 23.33 -5.09
C ASN A 163 -12.97 23.63 -3.62
N LYS A 164 -12.86 22.65 -2.71
CA LYS A 164 -13.15 22.85 -1.28
C LYS A 164 -11.88 22.92 -0.43
N ILE A 165 -11.01 21.92 -0.54
CA ILE A 165 -9.83 21.79 0.30
C ILE A 165 -8.71 22.75 -0.11
N ALA A 166 -8.34 22.79 -1.39
CA ALA A 166 -7.24 23.65 -1.85
C ALA A 166 -7.48 25.15 -1.52
N PRO A 167 -8.68 25.74 -1.72
CA PRO A 167 -8.90 27.14 -1.37
C PRO A 167 -9.04 27.39 0.14
N PHE A 168 -9.35 26.35 0.92
CA PHE A 168 -9.51 26.46 2.36
C PHE A 168 -8.18 26.53 3.11
N PHE A 169 -7.16 25.84 2.61
CA PHE A 169 -5.93 25.63 3.37
C PHE A 169 -5.14 26.91 3.66
N LYS A 170 -4.79 27.07 4.94
CA LYS A 170 -3.87 28.07 5.50
C LYS A 170 -3.14 27.42 6.68
N ILE A 171 -2.03 28.04 7.12
CA ILE A 171 -1.29 27.61 8.30
C ILE A 171 -2.25 27.45 9.49
N GLY A 172 -2.12 26.35 10.22
CA GLY A 172 -2.94 26.04 11.39
C GLY A 172 -4.32 25.43 11.09
N ARG A 173 -4.73 25.36 9.82
CA ARG A 173 -5.99 24.73 9.42
C ARG A 173 -5.83 23.24 9.17
N LEU A 174 -6.91 22.50 9.37
CA LEU A 174 -6.98 21.06 9.22
C LEU A 174 -8.21 20.68 8.38
N ALA A 175 -8.03 19.76 7.43
CA ALA A 175 -9.12 19.17 6.67
C ALA A 175 -9.17 17.66 6.94
N VAL A 176 -10.37 17.10 7.08
CA VAL A 176 -10.58 15.67 7.26
C VAL A 176 -11.44 15.12 6.13
N VAL A 177 -10.94 14.07 5.47
CA VAL A 177 -11.55 13.45 4.31
C VAL A 177 -11.87 11.97 4.55
N ASN A 178 -13.03 11.62 4.00
CA ASN A 178 -13.77 10.37 4.02
C ASN A 178 -13.39 9.23 3.04
N SER A 179 -13.06 8.01 3.45
CA SER A 179 -13.30 6.79 2.66
C SER A 179 -13.96 5.70 3.51
N THR A 180 -15.24 5.40 3.26
CA THR A 180 -15.99 4.33 3.95
C THR A 180 -15.56 2.94 3.50
N HIS A 181 -15.57 1.98 4.44
CA HIS A 181 -15.57 0.55 4.14
C HIS A 181 -16.82 0.14 3.33
N GLY A 182 -16.69 -0.84 2.44
CA GLY A 182 -17.79 -1.40 1.67
C GLY A 182 -17.91 -0.79 0.27
N ASP A 183 -19.14 -0.59 -0.20
CA ASP A 183 -19.40 0.05 -1.49
C ASP A 183 -19.00 1.53 -1.40
N GLY A 184 -18.02 1.90 -2.21
CA GLY A 184 -17.50 3.24 -2.36
C GLY A 184 -18.20 4.01 -3.47
N LEU A 185 -17.42 4.77 -4.23
CA LEU A 185 -17.92 5.52 -5.38
C LEU A 185 -17.73 4.71 -6.68
N PRO A 186 -18.57 4.90 -7.70
CA PRO A 186 -18.39 4.22 -8.98
C PRO A 186 -17.10 4.67 -9.69
N ASP A 187 -16.45 3.76 -10.40
CA ASP A 187 -15.36 4.08 -11.32
C ASP A 187 -15.86 4.76 -12.62
N GLU A 188 -14.98 4.96 -13.60
CA GLU A 188 -15.34 5.60 -14.88
C GLU A 188 -16.33 4.76 -15.72
N ASP A 189 -16.39 3.45 -15.50
CA ASP A 189 -17.32 2.52 -16.17
C ASP A 189 -18.65 2.39 -15.40
N GLY A 190 -18.82 3.09 -14.27
CA GLY A 190 -19.99 2.99 -13.41
C GLY A 190 -19.97 1.78 -12.47
N VAL A 191 -18.85 1.05 -12.36
CA VAL A 191 -18.71 -0.09 -11.46
C VAL A 191 -18.39 0.39 -10.06
N MET A 192 -19.19 -0.02 -9.08
CA MET A 192 -18.97 0.33 -7.68
C MET A 192 -17.64 -0.22 -7.17
N ILE A 193 -16.76 0.68 -6.76
CA ILE A 193 -15.49 0.34 -6.11
C ILE A 193 -15.77 -0.20 -4.72
N LYS A 194 -15.20 -1.35 -4.36
CA LYS A 194 -15.25 -1.88 -3.00
C LYS A 194 -13.97 -1.63 -2.23
N TYR A 195 -14.11 -0.98 -1.07
CA TYR A 195 -13.02 -0.76 -0.12
C TYR A 195 -13.06 -1.81 1.00
N PRO A 196 -11.98 -2.58 1.21
CA PRO A 196 -11.90 -3.60 2.26
C PRO A 196 -11.75 -3.04 3.67
N GLU A 197 -11.50 -1.73 3.82
CA GLU A 197 -11.40 -1.04 5.10
C GLU A 197 -11.78 0.44 4.96
N SER A 198 -12.08 1.07 6.09
CA SER A 198 -12.34 2.52 6.17
C SER A 198 -11.02 3.28 6.34
N ARG A 199 -10.92 4.47 5.75
CA ARG A 199 -9.75 5.35 5.88
C ARG A 199 -10.18 6.78 6.13
N LEU A 200 -9.60 7.39 7.18
CA LEU A 200 -9.80 8.80 7.50
C LEU A 200 -8.50 9.55 7.23
N THR A 201 -8.48 10.42 6.21
CA THR A 201 -7.29 11.20 5.90
C THR A 201 -7.39 12.58 6.55
N VAL A 202 -6.45 12.86 7.46
CA VAL A 202 -6.28 14.17 8.07
C VAL A 202 -5.17 14.91 7.35
N LEU A 203 -5.46 16.10 6.85
CA LEU A 203 -4.53 16.97 6.15
C LEU A 203 -4.29 18.22 7.01
N LYS A 204 -3.03 18.54 7.30
CA LYS A 204 -2.67 19.70 8.12
C LYS A 204 -1.53 20.48 7.47
N MET A 205 -1.75 21.76 7.18
CA MET A 205 -0.70 22.62 6.62
C MET A 205 0.34 22.97 7.69
N GLN A 206 1.62 22.76 7.38
CA GLN A 206 2.72 23.14 8.26
C GLN A 206 2.93 24.65 8.32
N GLU A 207 3.69 25.11 9.32
CA GLU A 207 4.07 26.51 9.49
C GLU A 207 4.84 27.08 8.31
N ASN A 208 5.51 26.24 7.51
CA ASN A 208 6.18 26.67 6.29
C ASN A 208 5.20 27.13 5.18
N GLY A 209 3.90 26.84 5.32
CA GLY A 209 2.86 27.23 4.37
C GLY A 209 2.93 26.53 3.01
N GLU A 210 3.85 25.57 2.85
CA GLU A 210 4.10 24.87 1.58
C GLU A 210 3.79 23.38 1.68
N ASP A 211 4.14 22.73 2.78
CA ASP A 211 3.94 21.29 2.95
C ASP A 211 2.65 21.02 3.74
N ILE A 212 1.90 20.03 3.27
CA ILE A 212 0.70 19.51 3.90
C ILE A 212 0.94 18.02 4.16
N PRO A 213 1.57 17.66 5.29
CA PRO A 213 1.56 16.30 5.78
C PRO A 213 0.13 15.78 5.91
N THR A 214 -0.07 14.59 5.41
CA THR A 214 -1.32 13.85 5.52
C THR A 214 -1.11 12.62 6.39
N TYR A 215 -2.13 12.31 7.19
CA TYR A 215 -2.17 11.18 8.10
C TYR A 215 -3.43 10.41 7.77
N THR A 216 -3.27 9.27 7.12
CA THR A 216 -4.39 8.40 6.76
C THR A 216 -4.53 7.33 7.82
N ILE A 217 -5.53 7.49 8.68
CA ILE A 217 -5.85 6.55 9.76
C ILE A 217 -6.68 5.41 9.17
N CYS A 218 -6.07 4.22 9.08
CA CYS A 218 -6.79 2.99 8.75
C CYS A 218 -7.68 2.60 9.93
N ASN A 219 -8.90 2.18 9.66
CA ASN A 219 -9.83 1.76 10.71
C ASN A 219 -10.84 0.71 10.21
N ASP A 220 -11.41 -0.03 11.17
CA ASP A 220 -12.42 -1.06 10.94
C ASP A 220 -13.83 -0.62 11.36
N PHE A 221 -14.09 0.70 11.29
CA PHE A 221 -15.41 1.24 11.61
C PHE A 221 -16.45 0.72 10.62
N ASP A 222 -17.56 0.24 11.17
CA ASP A 222 -18.74 -0.03 10.37
C ASP A 222 -19.35 1.28 9.81
N TYR A 223 -20.28 1.15 8.87
CA TYR A 223 -20.90 2.31 8.22
C TYR A 223 -21.56 3.29 9.21
N GLN A 224 -22.16 2.78 10.30
CA GLN A 224 -22.83 3.63 11.29
C GLN A 224 -21.83 4.37 12.17
N GLU A 225 -20.76 3.70 12.61
CA GLU A 225 -19.66 4.32 13.35
C GLU A 225 -19.00 5.43 12.53
N HIS A 226 -18.84 5.17 11.23
CA HIS A 226 -18.29 6.12 10.28
C HIS A 226 -19.20 7.34 10.06
N GLY A 227 -20.50 7.12 9.85
CA GLY A 227 -21.46 8.20 9.73
C GLY A 227 -21.55 9.04 11.00
N GLU A 228 -21.49 8.41 12.19
CA GLU A 228 -21.41 9.14 13.46
C GLU A 228 -20.15 10.01 13.54
N LEU A 229 -18.99 9.46 13.13
CA LEU A 229 -17.72 10.19 13.11
C LEU A 229 -17.81 11.43 12.22
N MET A 230 -18.27 11.27 10.99
CA MET A 230 -18.32 12.36 10.03
C MET A 230 -19.33 13.44 10.40
N THR A 231 -20.54 13.06 10.85
CA THR A 231 -21.52 14.04 11.36
C THR A 231 -20.95 14.82 12.54
N ARG A 232 -20.22 14.16 13.44
CA ARG A 232 -19.62 14.83 14.61
C ARG A 232 -18.48 15.76 14.21
N LEU A 233 -17.57 15.33 13.33
CA LEU A 233 -16.49 16.17 12.83
C LEU A 233 -17.01 17.40 12.08
N TYR A 234 -18.01 17.21 11.23
CA TYR A 234 -18.65 18.31 10.51
C TYR A 234 -19.35 19.30 11.45
N THR A 235 -20.02 18.81 12.49
CA THR A 235 -20.65 19.69 13.50
C THR A 235 -19.59 20.53 14.23
N LEU A 236 -18.47 19.91 14.59
CA LEU A 236 -17.37 20.57 15.30
C LEU A 236 -16.58 21.56 14.44
N SER A 237 -16.60 21.40 13.11
CA SER A 237 -15.96 22.33 12.18
C SER A 237 -16.74 23.64 12.04
N GLY A 238 -17.99 23.70 12.53
CA GLY A 238 -18.83 24.90 12.48
C GLY A 238 -19.35 25.24 11.07
N GLN A 239 -19.22 24.32 10.12
CA GLN A 239 -19.75 24.48 8.77
C GLN A 239 -21.29 24.49 8.79
N LYS A 240 -21.90 25.41 8.03
CA LYS A 240 -23.32 25.77 8.16
C LYS A 240 -24.28 24.93 7.30
N ASP A 241 -23.82 23.92 6.57
CA ASP A 241 -24.64 23.19 5.58
C ASP A 241 -24.99 21.76 6.07
N PRO A 242 -26.23 21.49 6.55
CA PRO A 242 -26.51 20.27 7.28
C PRO A 242 -27.39 19.32 6.46
N HIS A 243 -26.78 18.52 5.60
CA HIS A 243 -27.43 17.30 5.08
C HIS A 243 -26.69 16.02 5.47
N LEU A 244 -25.58 16.12 6.23
CA LEU A 244 -24.88 14.95 6.74
C LEU A 244 -25.55 14.38 8.00
N THR A 245 -26.24 13.27 7.82
CA THR A 245 -26.68 12.39 8.90
C THR A 245 -25.79 11.15 8.95
N LYS A 246 -25.90 10.34 10.00
CA LYS A 246 -25.17 9.06 10.09
C LYS A 246 -25.49 8.07 8.96
N ASP A 247 -26.61 8.28 8.26
CA ASP A 247 -27.11 7.42 7.20
C ASP A 247 -26.83 8.01 5.79
N SER A 248 -26.20 9.18 5.70
CA SER A 248 -25.79 9.82 4.45
C SER A 248 -24.85 8.93 3.64
N SER A 249 -24.89 9.05 2.31
CA SER A 249 -24.13 8.15 1.42
C SER A 249 -22.61 8.37 1.51
N PRO A 250 -21.79 7.39 1.06
CA PRO A 250 -20.35 7.61 0.88
C PRO A 250 -20.00 8.83 0.03
N GLU A 251 -20.81 9.12 -0.99
CA GLU A 251 -20.67 10.30 -1.85
C GLU A 251 -20.92 11.59 -1.08
N ASP A 252 -21.97 11.62 -0.24
CA ASP A 252 -22.26 12.78 0.60
C ASP A 252 -21.12 13.06 1.59
N PHE A 253 -20.59 12.01 2.25
CA PHE A 253 -19.45 12.16 3.16
C PHE A 253 -18.19 12.62 2.43
N MET A 254 -17.94 12.12 1.22
CA MET A 254 -16.79 12.55 0.41
C MET A 254 -16.94 14.01 -0.03
N ALA A 255 -18.14 14.39 -0.50
CA ALA A 255 -18.44 15.75 -0.94
C ALA A 255 -18.29 16.78 0.18
N ASN A 256 -18.42 16.38 1.43
CA ASN A 256 -18.49 17.28 2.58
C ASN A 256 -17.34 17.01 3.57
N PRO A 257 -16.09 17.38 3.22
CA PRO A 257 -14.97 17.25 4.15
C PRO A 257 -15.18 18.16 5.37
N ALA A 258 -14.72 17.71 6.53
CA ALA A 258 -14.73 18.53 7.74
C ALA A 258 -13.55 19.50 7.70
N LEU A 259 -13.84 20.81 7.67
CA LEU A 259 -12.84 21.88 7.49
C LEU A 259 -12.69 22.72 8.77
N PHE A 260 -11.63 22.47 9.52
CA PHE A 260 -11.35 23.12 10.80
C PHE A 260 -10.42 24.32 10.64
N ASP A 261 -10.88 25.49 11.07
CA ASP A 261 -10.14 26.75 10.98
C ASP A 261 -9.04 26.91 12.04
N GLY A 262 -8.92 25.93 12.96
CA GLY A 262 -7.99 25.93 14.08
C GLY A 262 -8.59 26.39 15.41
N SER A 263 -9.90 26.62 15.51
CA SER A 263 -10.55 27.06 16.75
C SER A 263 -11.01 25.93 17.68
N THR A 264 -11.48 24.81 17.12
CA THR A 264 -12.05 23.69 17.88
C THR A 264 -11.15 22.46 17.88
N VAL A 265 -10.82 21.97 16.69
CA VAL A 265 -9.87 20.87 16.45
C VAL A 265 -8.61 21.47 15.84
N THR A 266 -7.48 21.21 16.49
CA THR A 266 -6.19 21.86 16.16
C THR A 266 -5.11 20.86 15.78
N GLN A 267 -5.28 19.60 16.19
CA GLN A 267 -4.30 18.54 16.04
C GLN A 267 -4.98 17.19 15.72
N ILE A 268 -4.19 16.23 15.26
CA ILE A 268 -4.71 14.93 14.81
C ILE A 268 -5.22 14.12 16.01
N GLU A 269 -4.60 14.31 17.17
CA GLU A 269 -4.97 13.71 18.44
C GLU A 269 -6.43 14.00 18.80
N ASP A 270 -6.91 15.22 18.55
CA ASP A 270 -8.30 15.59 18.80
C ASP A 270 -9.27 14.73 17.95
N ILE A 271 -8.88 14.41 16.71
CA ILE A 271 -9.65 13.54 15.80
C ILE A 271 -9.64 12.09 16.32
N VAL A 272 -8.47 11.60 16.73
CA VAL A 272 -8.30 10.24 17.27
C VAL A 272 -9.09 10.06 18.57
N GLU A 273 -9.16 11.07 19.43
CA GLU A 273 -10.00 11.05 20.64
C GLU A 273 -11.49 10.98 20.32
N ILE A 274 -11.94 11.62 19.24
CA ILE A 274 -13.33 11.52 18.78
C ILE A 274 -13.61 10.09 18.30
N MET A 275 -12.70 9.50 17.52
CA MET A 275 -12.78 8.09 17.11
C MET A 275 -12.84 7.16 18.33
N ALA A 276 -12.00 7.40 19.34
CA ALA A 276 -11.98 6.63 20.58
C ALA A 276 -13.32 6.68 21.33
N LYS A 277 -13.96 7.86 21.41
CA LYS A 277 -15.27 8.03 22.05
C LYS A 277 -16.37 7.24 21.35
N ILE A 278 -16.34 7.16 20.02
CA ILE A 278 -17.28 6.34 19.24
C ILE A 278 -17.04 4.86 19.54
N ARG A 279 -15.77 4.44 19.46
CA ARG A 279 -15.40 3.03 19.63
C ARG A 279 -15.64 2.48 21.04
N ALA A 280 -15.52 3.33 22.06
CA ALA A 280 -15.85 3.00 23.43
C ALA A 280 -17.31 2.53 23.60
N LYS A 281 -18.25 2.99 22.75
CA LYS A 281 -19.66 2.53 22.77
C LYS A 281 -19.82 1.07 22.38
N LYS A 282 -18.86 0.51 21.64
CA LYS A 282 -18.79 -0.93 21.28
C LYS A 282 -17.98 -1.75 22.29
N ASN A 283 -17.60 -1.15 23.43
CA ASN A 283 -16.79 -1.78 24.47
C ASN A 283 -15.45 -2.33 23.94
N THR A 284 -14.80 -1.60 23.02
CA THR A 284 -13.48 -1.97 22.48
C THR A 284 -12.56 -0.74 22.40
N ARG A 285 -11.25 -0.99 22.56
CA ARG A 285 -10.18 0.01 22.37
C ARG A 285 -9.44 -0.15 21.04
N ARG A 286 -9.84 -1.13 20.22
CA ARG A 286 -9.25 -1.41 18.91
C ARG A 286 -9.83 -0.49 17.84
N ILE A 287 -8.97 0.14 17.06
CA ILE A 287 -9.34 1.03 15.94
C ILE A 287 -9.21 0.31 14.60
N TYR A 288 -8.21 -0.55 14.47
CA TYR A 288 -7.92 -1.25 13.23
C TYR A 288 -7.32 -2.62 13.54
N ARG A 289 -8.09 -3.69 13.30
CA ARG A 289 -7.62 -5.07 13.49
C ARG A 289 -7.14 -5.28 14.94
N ASP A 290 -5.87 -5.58 15.15
CA ASP A 290 -5.25 -5.75 16.46
C ASP A 290 -4.71 -4.43 17.06
N LYS A 291 -4.68 -3.33 16.29
CA LYS A 291 -4.16 -2.02 16.70
C LYS A 291 -5.17 -1.23 17.54
N THR A 292 -4.66 -0.60 18.58
CA THR A 292 -5.42 0.17 19.57
C THR A 292 -5.37 1.67 19.28
N ILE A 293 -6.22 2.43 20.01
CA ILE A 293 -6.16 3.90 20.03
C ILE A 293 -4.76 4.40 20.39
N ASP A 294 -4.09 3.75 21.34
CA ASP A 294 -2.78 4.17 21.83
C ASP A 294 -1.71 4.00 20.73
N ASP A 295 -1.84 2.98 19.88
CA ASP A 295 -1.00 2.78 18.70
C ASP A 295 -1.20 3.90 17.67
N VAL A 296 -2.45 4.29 17.40
CA VAL A 296 -2.78 5.40 16.49
C VAL A 296 -2.21 6.72 17.01
N LEU A 297 -2.39 7.01 18.31
CA LEU A 297 -1.84 8.23 18.93
C LEU A 297 -0.31 8.22 18.93
N ALA A 298 0.32 7.08 19.21
CA ALA A 298 1.77 6.96 19.16
C ALA A 298 2.31 7.23 17.74
N ALA A 299 1.63 6.70 16.71
CA ALA A 299 1.97 6.92 15.32
C ALA A 299 1.74 8.39 14.88
N ALA A 300 0.66 9.03 15.33
CA ALA A 300 0.31 10.40 14.94
C ALA A 300 1.26 11.48 15.51
N LYS A 301 1.99 11.19 16.60
CA LYS A 301 2.88 12.16 17.28
C LYS A 301 4.05 12.65 16.45
N ASP A 302 4.53 11.85 15.50
CA ASP A 302 5.73 12.18 14.73
C ASP A 302 5.62 11.63 13.30
N TRP A 303 5.17 12.48 12.38
CA TRP A 303 5.00 12.12 10.98
C TRP A 303 6.28 11.58 10.34
N ASN A 304 7.44 12.11 10.73
CA ASN A 304 8.72 11.66 10.16
C ASN A 304 9.05 10.22 10.58
N LYS A 305 8.60 9.79 11.77
CA LYS A 305 8.78 8.42 12.26
C LYS A 305 7.87 7.40 11.61
N LEU A 306 6.79 7.84 10.95
CA LEU A 306 5.90 6.93 10.21
C LEU A 306 6.62 6.26 9.02
N TRP A 307 7.76 6.79 8.58
CA TRP A 307 8.63 6.19 7.56
C TRP A 307 9.90 5.54 8.11
N ASP A 308 10.07 5.49 9.44
CA ASP A 308 11.31 5.08 10.07
C ASP A 308 11.37 3.55 10.25
N TYR A 309 11.66 2.86 9.16
CA TYR A 309 11.87 1.41 9.16
C TYR A 309 13.24 1.03 9.74
N ASP A 310 13.39 -0.25 10.11
CA ASP A 310 14.69 -0.77 10.55
C ASP A 310 15.77 -0.75 9.44
N ASP A 311 17.03 -0.85 9.87
CA ASP A 311 18.19 -0.70 8.98
C ASP A 311 18.22 -1.68 7.82
N ALA A 312 17.76 -2.92 7.99
CA ALA A 312 17.73 -3.89 6.90
C ALA A 312 16.67 -3.53 5.86
N THR A 313 15.49 -3.10 6.31
CA THR A 313 14.42 -2.60 5.43
C THR A 313 14.89 -1.39 4.63
N LYS A 314 15.53 -0.41 5.30
CA LYS A 314 16.14 0.75 4.63
C LYS A 314 17.23 0.34 3.64
N THR A 315 18.07 -0.63 4.02
CA THR A 315 19.14 -1.16 3.16
C THR A 315 18.60 -1.75 1.87
N PHE A 316 17.52 -2.55 1.93
CA PHE A 316 16.94 -3.14 0.71
C PHE A 316 16.38 -2.08 -0.25
N ILE A 317 15.72 -1.05 0.28
CA ILE A 317 15.21 0.07 -0.52
C ILE A 317 16.38 0.83 -1.15
N ASN A 318 17.41 1.17 -0.37
CA ASN A 318 18.58 1.89 -0.87
C ASN A 318 19.36 1.09 -1.92
N GLN A 319 19.54 -0.22 -1.71
CA GLN A 319 20.15 -1.10 -2.72
C GLN A 319 19.36 -1.10 -4.03
N TRP A 320 18.04 -1.05 -3.97
CA TRP A 320 17.20 -0.91 -5.17
C TRP A 320 17.37 0.45 -5.84
N VAL A 321 17.37 1.55 -5.09
CA VAL A 321 17.61 2.90 -5.62
C VAL A 321 18.96 2.96 -6.35
N ASP A 322 20.04 2.53 -5.69
CA ASP A 322 21.40 2.58 -6.22
C ASP A 322 21.58 1.67 -7.44
N TYR A 323 20.99 0.47 -7.40
CA TYR A 323 20.96 -0.43 -8.54
C TYR A 323 20.21 0.20 -9.72
N SER A 324 19.00 0.73 -9.51
CA SER A 324 18.20 1.36 -10.56
C SER A 324 18.87 2.57 -11.19
N ARG A 325 19.62 3.37 -10.43
CA ARG A 325 20.45 4.47 -10.95
C ARG A 325 21.64 3.98 -11.78
N SER A 326 22.29 2.91 -11.33
CA SER A 326 23.50 2.37 -11.97
C SER A 326 23.23 1.44 -13.15
N LEU A 327 21.97 1.06 -13.40
CA LEU A 327 21.56 0.25 -14.54
C LEU A 327 21.98 0.88 -15.89
N LYS A 328 22.97 0.28 -16.54
CA LYS A 328 23.43 0.66 -17.88
C LYS A 328 22.37 0.40 -18.95
N ASP A 329 21.71 -0.76 -18.88
CA ASP A 329 20.55 -1.10 -19.70
C ASP A 329 19.26 -0.91 -18.89
N TRP A 330 18.67 0.27 -19.01
CA TRP A 330 17.42 0.63 -18.32
C TRP A 330 16.20 0.16 -19.12
N SER A 331 16.11 -1.16 -19.33
CA SER A 331 15.00 -1.81 -20.02
C SER A 331 13.89 -2.18 -19.05
N TYR A 332 12.65 -2.24 -19.56
CA TYR A 332 11.46 -2.66 -18.82
C TYR A 332 11.71 -3.97 -18.04
N LYS A 333 12.37 -4.94 -18.68
CA LYS A 333 12.72 -6.23 -18.08
C LYS A 333 13.62 -6.06 -16.86
N ASN A 334 14.75 -5.37 -16.98
CA ASN A 334 15.73 -5.24 -15.90
C ASN A 334 15.14 -4.49 -14.70
N VAL A 335 14.39 -3.43 -14.98
CA VAL A 335 13.73 -2.61 -13.96
C VAL A 335 12.65 -3.40 -13.21
N LYS A 336 11.81 -4.15 -13.95
CA LYS A 336 10.79 -5.02 -13.36
C LYS A 336 11.39 -6.12 -12.50
N GLU A 337 12.45 -6.77 -12.98
CA GLU A 337 13.14 -7.83 -12.21
C GLU A 337 13.77 -7.29 -10.92
N ALA A 338 14.41 -6.12 -10.97
CA ALA A 338 15.00 -5.48 -9.80
C ALA A 338 13.94 -5.12 -8.75
N LEU A 339 12.81 -4.55 -9.20
CA LEU A 339 11.69 -4.22 -8.32
C LEU A 339 11.05 -5.47 -7.72
N ALA A 340 10.85 -6.52 -8.53
CA ALA A 340 10.28 -7.78 -8.07
C ALA A 340 11.15 -8.48 -7.02
N ALA A 341 12.47 -8.54 -7.24
CA ALA A 341 13.41 -9.08 -6.27
C ALA A 341 13.37 -8.29 -4.95
N THR A 342 13.31 -6.97 -5.03
CA THR A 342 13.23 -6.09 -3.85
C THR A 342 11.95 -6.34 -3.04
N ILE A 343 10.80 -6.42 -3.70
CA ILE A 343 9.50 -6.73 -3.07
C ILE A 343 9.53 -8.10 -2.41
N LEU A 344 10.12 -9.12 -3.05
CA LEU A 344 10.26 -10.46 -2.47
C LEU A 344 11.14 -10.45 -1.21
N ARG A 345 12.26 -9.71 -1.22
CA ARG A 345 13.13 -9.52 -0.04
C ARG A 345 12.41 -8.85 1.11
N LEU A 346 11.73 -7.73 0.83
CA LEU A 346 10.95 -7.00 1.82
C LEU A 346 9.81 -7.87 2.38
N SER A 347 9.06 -8.53 1.52
CA SER A 347 7.99 -9.46 1.91
C SER A 347 8.49 -10.52 2.88
N ARG A 348 9.61 -11.18 2.54
CA ARG A 348 10.19 -12.26 3.36
C ARG A 348 10.69 -11.74 4.70
N TYR A 349 11.40 -10.63 4.70
CA TYR A 349 12.01 -10.08 5.91
C TYR A 349 10.98 -9.49 6.87
N VAL A 350 10.11 -8.60 6.38
CA VAL A 350 9.15 -7.86 7.22
C VAL A 350 8.09 -8.81 7.79
N LEU A 351 7.52 -9.70 6.98
CA LEU A 351 6.51 -10.65 7.49
C LEU A 351 7.08 -11.59 8.55
N ARG A 352 8.33 -12.02 8.38
CA ARG A 352 9.03 -12.81 9.39
C ARG A 352 9.14 -12.02 10.70
N LYS A 353 9.58 -10.76 10.63
CA LYS A 353 9.70 -9.89 11.81
C LYS A 353 8.37 -9.66 12.53
N GLU A 354 7.30 -9.38 11.79
CA GLU A 354 5.97 -9.18 12.38
C GLU A 354 5.46 -10.45 13.07
N GLU A 355 5.78 -11.62 12.52
CA GLU A 355 5.42 -12.89 13.13
C GLU A 355 6.27 -13.20 14.37
N GLU A 356 7.58 -12.95 14.33
CA GLU A 356 8.47 -13.04 15.49
C GLU A 356 7.98 -12.11 16.64
N LYS A 357 7.53 -10.90 16.31
CA LYS A 357 6.96 -9.94 17.26
C LYS A 357 5.68 -10.48 17.92
N LYS A 358 4.78 -11.10 17.16
CA LYS A 358 3.56 -11.74 17.71
C LYS A 358 3.92 -12.87 18.67
N ILE A 359 4.87 -13.74 18.30
CA ILE A 359 5.29 -14.85 19.16
C ILE A 359 5.91 -14.30 20.46
N ARG A 360 6.77 -13.28 20.38
CA ARG A 360 7.34 -12.64 21.59
C ARG A 360 6.31 -11.98 22.48
N THR A 361 5.21 -11.47 21.91
CA THR A 361 4.10 -10.93 22.71
C THR A 361 3.38 -12.02 23.50
N LEU A 362 3.27 -13.22 22.92
CA LEU A 362 2.68 -14.39 23.58
C LEU A 362 3.61 -15.02 24.63
N TYR A 363 4.93 -14.92 24.41
CA TYR A 363 5.98 -15.51 25.24
C TYR A 363 7.05 -14.45 25.60
N PRO A 364 6.73 -13.48 26.47
CA PRO A 364 7.62 -12.37 26.82
C PRO A 364 8.91 -12.80 27.53
N GLU A 365 8.93 -14.02 28.09
CA GLU A 365 10.09 -14.63 28.74
C GLU A 365 11.16 -15.14 27.77
N LEU A 366 10.87 -15.20 26.46
CA LEU A 366 11.85 -15.61 25.46
C LEU A 366 13.01 -14.61 25.40
N PRO A 367 14.28 -15.07 25.53
CA PRO A 367 15.43 -14.19 25.39
C PRO A 367 15.43 -13.45 24.04
N GLN A 368 15.86 -12.19 24.03
CA GLN A 368 15.89 -11.39 22.80
C GLN A 368 16.79 -11.99 21.71
N ASN A 369 17.83 -12.71 22.10
CA ASN A 369 18.76 -13.39 21.19
C ASN A 369 18.24 -14.73 20.66
N VAL A 370 17.11 -15.24 21.14
CA VAL A 370 16.48 -16.45 20.61
C VAL A 370 15.49 -16.04 19.53
N ILE A 371 15.69 -16.50 18.30
CA ILE A 371 14.72 -16.35 17.21
C ILE A 371 13.57 -17.34 17.50
N PRO A 372 12.34 -16.87 17.77
CA PRO A 372 11.22 -17.77 17.98
C PRO A 372 10.94 -18.55 16.70
N PHE A 373 11.17 -19.86 16.75
CA PHE A 373 10.94 -20.76 15.63
C PHE A 373 9.58 -21.46 15.76
N ASP A 374 8.71 -21.29 14.77
CA ASP A 374 7.49 -22.08 14.62
C ASP A 374 7.59 -22.94 13.35
N PRO A 375 7.67 -24.28 13.48
CA PRO A 375 7.71 -25.20 12.35
C PRO A 375 6.49 -25.08 11.41
N ARG A 376 5.34 -24.61 11.91
CA ARG A 376 4.12 -24.40 11.11
C ARG A 376 4.25 -23.18 10.19
N LEU A 377 5.22 -22.31 10.46
CA LEU A 377 5.50 -21.11 9.68
C LEU A 377 6.66 -21.31 8.68
N MET A 378 7.31 -22.49 8.67
CA MET A 378 8.43 -22.87 7.79
C MET A 378 8.20 -22.51 6.31
N ASP A 379 6.97 -22.66 5.82
CA ASP A 379 6.66 -22.31 4.44
C ASP A 379 6.88 -20.81 4.16
N GLY A 380 6.59 -19.92 5.13
CA GLY A 380 6.79 -18.47 5.02
C GLY A 380 8.27 -18.02 5.00
N TYR A 381 9.21 -18.92 5.31
CA TYR A 381 10.65 -18.60 5.33
C TYR A 381 11.31 -18.69 3.95
N SER A 382 10.64 -19.24 2.93
CA SER A 382 11.10 -19.16 1.53
C SER A 382 10.47 -17.97 0.81
N PHE A 383 11.09 -17.51 -0.29
CA PHE A 383 10.49 -16.43 -1.09
C PHE A 383 9.11 -16.79 -1.64
N GLY A 384 8.92 -18.04 -2.05
CA GLY A 384 7.63 -18.54 -2.52
C GLY A 384 6.54 -18.53 -1.45
N GLY A 385 6.86 -18.85 -0.20
CA GLY A 385 5.86 -18.74 0.86
C GLY A 385 5.62 -17.31 1.33
N ALA A 386 6.65 -16.47 1.35
CA ALA A 386 6.47 -15.04 1.58
C ALA A 386 5.52 -14.43 0.53
N LEU A 387 5.73 -14.73 -0.76
CA LEU A 387 4.85 -14.32 -1.86
C LEU A 387 3.39 -14.76 -1.61
N ARG A 388 3.18 -16.03 -1.25
CA ARG A 388 1.83 -16.55 -0.94
C ARG A 388 1.20 -15.92 0.30
N ASN A 389 1.99 -15.55 1.30
CA ASN A 389 1.48 -14.96 2.54
C ASN A 389 1.12 -13.49 2.32
N VAL A 390 1.98 -12.73 1.66
CA VAL A 390 1.66 -11.36 1.22
C VAL A 390 0.39 -11.37 0.38
N ALA A 391 0.25 -12.30 -0.56
CA ALA A 391 -0.92 -12.37 -1.43
C ALA A 391 -2.25 -12.73 -0.72
N LYS A 392 -2.23 -13.05 0.59
CA LYS A 392 -3.43 -13.29 1.40
C LYS A 392 -3.86 -12.06 2.21
N ILE A 393 -3.00 -11.05 2.32
CA ILE A 393 -3.28 -9.88 3.16
C ILE A 393 -4.39 -9.06 2.50
N PRO A 394 -5.50 -8.71 3.16
CA PRO A 394 -6.47 -7.81 2.56
C PRO A 394 -5.95 -6.37 2.56
N GLY A 395 -6.24 -5.60 1.51
CA GLY A 395 -5.93 -4.16 1.45
C GLY A 395 -6.48 -3.48 0.19
N CYS A 396 -6.61 -2.15 0.22
CA CYS A 396 -7.16 -1.37 -0.89
C CYS A 396 -6.36 -1.55 -2.20
N ALA A 397 -5.05 -1.79 -2.10
CA ALA A 397 -4.16 -2.08 -3.23
C ALA A 397 -4.22 -3.56 -3.74
N GLY A 398 -5.16 -4.38 -3.24
CA GLY A 398 -5.71 -5.50 -4.01
C GLY A 398 -5.17 -6.88 -3.79
N GLY A 399 -4.18 -7.06 -2.92
CA GLY A 399 -3.87 -8.43 -2.57
C GLY A 399 -4.88 -8.99 -1.56
N GLY A 400 -4.88 -10.32 -1.42
CA GLY A 400 -5.84 -11.06 -0.60
C GLY A 400 -7.27 -11.13 -1.16
N THR A 401 -7.66 -10.20 -2.04
CA THR A 401 -9.02 -10.14 -2.59
C THR A 401 -9.15 -10.89 -3.91
N LYS A 402 -10.15 -11.78 -3.97
CA LYS A 402 -10.64 -12.39 -5.22
C LYS A 402 -11.77 -11.57 -5.86
N ASP A 403 -12.19 -10.49 -5.21
CA ASP A 403 -13.30 -9.66 -5.69
C ASP A 403 -12.80 -8.75 -6.82
N LYS A 404 -13.31 -9.02 -8.03
CA LYS A 404 -13.07 -8.20 -9.22
C LYS A 404 -13.59 -6.77 -9.07
N ARG A 405 -14.40 -6.46 -8.06
CA ARG A 405 -14.87 -5.10 -7.75
C ARG A 405 -14.00 -4.35 -6.74
N SER A 406 -12.96 -4.99 -6.20
CA SER A 406 -12.03 -4.31 -5.29
C SER A 406 -11.35 -3.12 -5.97
N PHE A 407 -11.07 -2.06 -5.20
CA PHE A 407 -10.41 -0.85 -5.70
C PHE A 407 -9.19 -1.16 -6.54
N ALA A 408 -8.27 -1.99 -6.07
CA ALA A 408 -7.09 -2.31 -6.85
C ALA A 408 -7.32 -3.11 -8.12
N TYR A 409 -8.32 -3.99 -8.16
CA TYR A 409 -8.64 -4.67 -9.41
C TYR A 409 -9.15 -3.65 -10.44
N GLN A 410 -10.07 -2.78 -10.02
CA GLN A 410 -10.62 -1.72 -10.88
C GLN A 410 -9.59 -0.64 -11.20
N PHE A 411 -8.72 -0.27 -10.27
CA PHE A 411 -7.64 0.68 -10.47
C PHE A 411 -6.59 0.12 -11.42
N ASN A 412 -6.16 -1.14 -11.25
CA ASN A 412 -5.28 -1.78 -12.23
C ASN A 412 -5.93 -1.87 -13.62
N ARG A 413 -7.26 -2.00 -13.71
CA ARG A 413 -8.01 -1.98 -14.98
C ARG A 413 -8.15 -0.57 -15.57
N ALA A 414 -8.46 0.45 -14.77
CA ALA A 414 -8.61 1.84 -15.21
C ALA A 414 -7.26 2.49 -15.54
N PHE A 415 -6.20 2.21 -14.78
CA PHE A 415 -4.86 2.74 -15.06
C PHE A 415 -4.26 2.14 -16.33
N LYS A 416 -4.63 0.89 -16.63
CA LYS A 416 -4.43 0.23 -17.92
C LYS A 416 -5.10 1.03 -19.05
N THR A 417 -6.38 1.36 -18.93
CA THR A 417 -7.09 2.22 -19.90
C THR A 417 -6.48 3.63 -20.05
N ILE A 418 -6.06 4.27 -18.96
CA ILE A 418 -5.49 5.64 -18.95
C ILE A 418 -4.09 5.70 -19.57
N LEU A 419 -3.29 4.64 -19.43
CA LEU A 419 -1.96 4.53 -20.04
C LEU A 419 -1.98 3.87 -21.43
N GLY A 420 -3.16 3.52 -21.95
CA GLY A 420 -3.31 2.81 -23.23
C GLY A 420 -2.83 1.35 -23.20
N GLY A 421 -2.70 0.75 -22.01
CA GLY A 421 -2.41 -0.66 -21.85
C GLY A 421 -3.69 -1.46 -21.71
N ASP A 422 -4.07 -2.22 -22.73
CA ASP A 422 -5.28 -3.05 -22.66
C ASP A 422 -5.13 -4.23 -21.67
N ASP A 423 -6.30 -4.80 -21.33
CA ASP A 423 -6.62 -5.87 -20.39
C ASP A 423 -5.63 -7.06 -20.34
N ASP A 424 -5.76 -7.91 -19.32
CA ASP A 424 -4.97 -9.12 -19.00
C ASP A 424 -4.89 -10.22 -20.10
N GLY A 425 -4.82 -9.86 -21.38
CA GLY A 425 -4.57 -10.78 -22.48
C GLY A 425 -3.11 -11.24 -22.48
N GLU A 426 -2.92 -12.55 -22.54
CA GLU A 426 -1.70 -13.17 -23.10
C GLU A 426 -1.22 -12.38 -24.33
N TRP A 427 -0.10 -11.68 -24.19
CA TRP A 427 0.49 -10.91 -25.28
C TRP A 427 0.96 -11.87 -26.36
N PHE A 428 0.46 -11.71 -27.58
CA PHE A 428 1.06 -12.38 -28.73
C PHE A 428 2.15 -11.50 -29.34
N GLU A 429 3.38 -11.99 -29.37
CA GLU A 429 4.50 -11.35 -30.08
C GLU A 429 4.36 -11.61 -31.59
N CYS A 430 4.09 -10.56 -32.37
CA CYS A 430 4.02 -10.68 -33.83
C CYS A 430 5.41 -11.02 -34.40
N VAL A 431 5.46 -11.78 -35.50
CA VAL A 431 6.70 -12.17 -36.22
C VAL A 431 7.56 -10.95 -36.62
N CYS A 432 6.96 -9.76 -36.73
CA CYS A 432 7.69 -8.52 -37.01
C CYS A 432 8.30 -7.82 -35.77
N GLY A 433 8.24 -8.45 -34.58
CA GLY A 433 8.80 -7.95 -33.32
C GLY A 433 8.00 -6.85 -32.64
N TRP A 434 6.76 -6.60 -33.06
CA TRP A 434 5.87 -5.58 -32.50
C TRP A 434 4.74 -6.23 -31.71
N LYS A 435 4.34 -5.65 -30.58
CA LYS A 435 3.19 -6.10 -29.76
C LYS A 435 1.93 -5.44 -30.30
N ALA A 436 0.90 -6.23 -30.62
CA ALA A 436 -0.37 -5.65 -31.04
C ALA A 436 -1.07 -4.98 -29.86
N ASP A 437 -1.58 -3.76 -30.06
CA ASP A 437 -2.47 -3.09 -29.10
C ASP A 437 -3.89 -3.69 -29.25
N GLY A 438 -4.45 -4.22 -28.16
CA GLY A 438 -5.84 -4.73 -28.13
C GLY A 438 -6.04 -6.04 -27.35
N PRO A 439 -7.23 -6.27 -26.73
CA PRO A 439 -7.57 -7.56 -26.12
C PRO A 439 -7.56 -8.70 -27.15
N ILE A 440 -7.21 -9.91 -26.71
CA ILE A 440 -7.23 -11.12 -27.54
C ILE A 440 -8.65 -11.36 -28.03
N GLY A 441 -8.89 -11.00 -29.28
CA GLY A 441 -10.18 -11.15 -29.93
C GLY A 441 -10.08 -10.93 -31.43
N ASP A 442 -9.75 -9.71 -31.87
CA ASP A 442 -9.80 -9.35 -33.30
C ASP A 442 -8.81 -8.25 -33.73
N GLY A 443 -7.89 -7.82 -32.86
CA GLY A 443 -6.92 -6.75 -33.17
C GLY A 443 -5.90 -7.16 -34.24
N ALA A 444 -5.85 -6.42 -35.36
CA ALA A 444 -4.80 -6.57 -36.36
C ALA A 444 -3.55 -5.79 -35.95
N CYS A 445 -2.36 -6.36 -36.17
CA CYS A 445 -1.09 -5.66 -35.96
C CYS A 445 -1.06 -4.37 -36.80
N GLN A 446 -0.88 -3.20 -36.17
CA GLN A 446 -0.90 -1.91 -36.89
C GLN A 446 0.19 -1.77 -37.96
N LYS A 447 1.29 -2.52 -37.82
CA LYS A 447 2.43 -2.46 -38.75
C LYS A 447 2.27 -3.37 -39.98
N CYS A 448 1.65 -4.52 -39.83
CA CYS A 448 1.56 -5.53 -40.90
C CYS A 448 0.15 -6.04 -41.19
N GLY A 449 -0.87 -5.56 -40.47
CA GLY A 449 -2.27 -5.92 -40.65
C GLY A 449 -2.64 -7.35 -40.28
N LEU A 450 -1.72 -8.14 -39.71
CA LEU A 450 -1.93 -9.54 -39.36
C LEU A 450 -2.73 -9.66 -38.06
N THR A 451 -3.80 -10.45 -38.08
CA THR A 451 -4.54 -10.88 -36.89
C THR A 451 -3.99 -12.22 -36.39
N LYS A 452 -4.21 -12.54 -35.11
CA LYS A 452 -3.83 -13.84 -34.53
C LYS A 452 -4.39 -15.01 -35.33
N LYS A 453 -5.69 -14.96 -35.66
CA LYS A 453 -6.37 -15.98 -36.44
C LYS A 453 -5.70 -16.22 -37.80
N LYS A 454 -5.32 -15.15 -38.51
CA LYS A 454 -4.66 -15.26 -39.81
C LYS A 454 -3.23 -15.80 -39.70
N ALA A 455 -2.49 -15.42 -38.65
CA ALA A 455 -1.16 -15.98 -38.38
C ALA A 455 -1.21 -17.49 -38.05
N GLU A 456 -2.23 -17.94 -37.32
CA GLU A 456 -2.48 -19.36 -37.02
C GLU A 456 -2.89 -20.14 -38.28
N GLU A 457 -3.77 -19.58 -39.12
CA GLU A 457 -4.17 -20.16 -40.41
C GLU A 457 -3.00 -20.28 -41.40
N GLU A 458 -2.05 -19.34 -41.36
CA GLU A 458 -0.84 -19.32 -42.21
C GLU A 458 0.33 -20.12 -41.62
N GLY A 459 0.15 -20.79 -40.48
CA GLY A 459 1.16 -21.67 -39.86
C GLY A 459 2.38 -20.92 -39.29
N MET A 460 2.23 -19.63 -38.99
CA MET A 460 3.30 -18.82 -38.41
C MET A 460 3.50 -19.18 -36.93
N PRO A 461 4.74 -19.08 -36.39
CA PRO A 461 5.01 -19.39 -35.00
C PRO A 461 4.29 -18.41 -34.07
N VAL A 462 3.20 -18.88 -33.45
CA VAL A 462 2.49 -18.14 -32.41
C VAL A 462 3.03 -18.59 -31.05
N CYS A 463 3.74 -17.73 -30.31
CA CYS A 463 4.13 -18.07 -28.93
C CYS A 463 2.86 -18.18 -28.07
N LYS A 464 2.72 -19.31 -27.37
CA LYS A 464 1.65 -19.60 -26.42
C LYS A 464 1.86 -18.87 -25.11
#